data_AF-A0A2E4D6C6-F1
#
_entry.id   AF-A0A2E4D6C6-F1
#
_cell.length_a   1.000
_cell.length_b   1.000
_cell.length_c   1.000
_cell.angle_alpha   90.00
_cell.angle_beta   90.00
_cell.angle_gamma   90.00
#
_symmetry.space_group_name_H-M   'P 1'
#
loop_
_entity.id
_entity.type
_entity.pdbx_description
1 polymer ?
#
loop_
_entity_poly.entity_id
_entity_poly.type
_entity_poly.pdbx_seq_one_letter_code
_entity_poly.pdbx_strand_id
1 'polypeptide(L)'
;MKSGILELRKQIFNYLKNKALSYEVGSEELDLYFSNQEKFSDRDFEVCTMDHLLSKVKDTDVTFIGDFHTFDQNIRNVLRIIKILITQDHTPIIGLEMIDSSYQLILDTYLEGHLTELEFLEEIDYHDSWRFPWTHYKLIFELAKEFQIEIIALNKKGTLLERDQFAADLLAKINNEQPDKKLIVLYGELHIAPNKMPALLEKLNPNLEKLIIHQNLDKVYWKLAESGSQAETVCFNPHEFCILTAPPWVKYESMVYWYENLCNDPEFDIHHYIIENGKKIFSDDTHENFSLICEQIISFLGLEITIDQIDDFNLYDHTNLEYVEETLTSSMDKALRTFYQNLIARNHSFCFLGNKFYCSSYSMNRISYLAGIHLSHFYFEKKNLNSLSALTDSKTASFFTLHVWEGVFAYFFSKIINPHRKCELYLDFKKSNTPKDKILLNLFTAKTFPKSLEDRDKMLVFEVANRFGHVLGEYLYQKEIDKNDSSLLHDTLSFLSFNFEDLTNQRDLILKDVDYQRHQKRYF
;
A
#
# COMPACT_ATOMS: atom_id res chain seq x y z
N MET A 1 25.55 -7.88 11.73
CA MET A 1 24.56 -7.99 10.65
C MET A 1 23.14 -8.11 11.19
N LYS A 2 22.78 -9.17 11.93
CA LYS A 2 21.41 -9.34 12.49
C LYS A 2 20.85 -8.15 13.28
N SER A 3 21.65 -7.47 14.11
CA SER A 3 21.21 -6.28 14.84
C SER A 3 20.95 -5.05 13.96
N GLY A 4 21.66 -4.91 12.84
CA GLY A 4 21.47 -3.80 11.89
C GLY A 4 20.19 -3.96 11.07
N ILE A 5 19.90 -5.19 10.63
CA ILE A 5 18.67 -5.52 9.90
C ILE A 5 17.42 -5.26 10.76
N LEU A 6 17.47 -5.63 12.04
CA LEU A 6 16.35 -5.41 12.96
C LEU A 6 16.06 -3.92 13.16
N GLU A 7 17.11 -3.11 13.30
CA GLU A 7 16.98 -1.65 13.43
C GLU A 7 16.39 -1.01 12.16
N LEU A 8 16.84 -1.42 10.97
CA LEU A 8 16.27 -0.96 9.71
C LEU A 8 14.78 -1.32 9.58
N ARG A 9 14.42 -2.56 9.94
CA ARG A 9 13.01 -2.99 9.96
C ARG A 9 12.16 -2.15 10.92
N LYS A 10 12.69 -1.79 12.09
CA LYS A 10 12.01 -0.87 13.03
C LYS A 10 11.80 0.51 12.43
N GLN A 11 12.78 1.03 11.68
CA GLN A 11 12.67 2.33 11.00
C GLN A 11 11.60 2.31 9.90
N ILE A 12 11.58 1.26 9.05
CA ILE A 12 10.55 1.06 8.02
C ILE A 12 9.16 1.02 8.67
N PHE A 13 9.00 0.21 9.71
CA PHE A 13 7.76 0.11 10.47
C PHE A 13 7.28 1.46 11.02
N ASN A 14 8.17 2.20 11.69
CA ASN A 14 7.81 3.50 12.27
C ASN A 14 7.41 4.51 11.19
N TYR A 15 8.13 4.54 10.07
CA TYR A 15 7.79 5.43 8.95
C TYR A 15 6.41 5.09 8.38
N LEU A 16 6.16 3.82 8.04
CA LEU A 16 4.90 3.37 7.44
C LEU A 16 3.73 3.55 8.38
N LYS A 17 3.88 3.20 9.65
CA LYS A 17 2.83 3.40 10.66
C LYS A 17 2.47 4.88 10.81
N ASN A 18 3.46 5.75 10.97
CA ASN A 18 3.21 7.19 11.11
C ASN A 18 2.55 7.78 9.85
N LYS A 19 2.99 7.34 8.66
CA LYS A 19 2.40 7.78 7.39
C LYS A 19 0.96 7.30 7.25
N ALA A 20 0.69 6.02 7.53
CA ALA A 20 -0.64 5.43 7.49
C ALA A 20 -1.60 6.18 8.41
N LEU A 21 -1.22 6.38 9.67
CA LEU A 21 -2.02 7.10 10.66
C LEU A 21 -2.19 8.59 10.33
N SER A 22 -1.32 9.19 9.52
CA SER A 22 -1.47 10.59 9.10
C SER A 22 -2.61 10.83 8.11
N TYR A 23 -3.12 9.77 7.47
CA TYR A 23 -4.29 9.84 6.59
C TYR A 23 -5.62 9.73 7.35
N GLU A 24 -5.59 9.22 8.58
CA GLU A 24 -6.78 9.09 9.42
C GLU A 24 -7.16 10.44 10.02
N VAL A 25 -8.46 10.75 10.00
CA VAL A 25 -8.98 11.91 10.73
C VAL A 25 -9.13 11.50 12.19
N GLY A 26 -8.16 11.90 13.01
CA GLY A 26 -8.16 11.61 14.44
C GLY A 26 -9.43 12.11 15.15
N SER A 27 -9.93 11.30 16.08
CA SER A 27 -10.99 11.67 17.03
C SER A 27 -10.65 11.10 18.40
N GLU A 28 -11.14 11.73 19.47
CA GLU A 28 -10.89 11.23 20.84
C GLU A 28 -11.38 9.79 21.03
N GLU A 29 -12.48 9.42 20.37
CA GLU A 29 -13.00 8.04 20.39
C GLU A 29 -12.04 7.08 19.69
N LEU A 30 -11.59 7.40 18.47
CA LEU A 30 -10.66 6.56 17.72
C LEU A 30 -9.31 6.40 18.45
N ASP A 31 -8.78 7.48 19.03
CA ASP A 31 -7.54 7.46 19.81
C ASP A 31 -7.65 6.53 21.04
N LEU A 32 -8.83 6.49 21.67
CA LEU A 32 -9.12 5.57 22.76
C LEU A 32 -9.15 4.11 22.28
N TYR A 33 -9.69 3.81 21.10
CA TYR A 33 -9.67 2.46 20.53
C TYR A 33 -8.24 2.00 20.23
N PHE A 34 -7.41 2.84 19.60
CA PHE A 34 -5.99 2.56 19.39
C PHE A 34 -5.24 2.30 20.70
N SER A 35 -5.44 3.18 21.70
CA SER A 35 -4.77 3.05 23.01
C SER A 35 -5.15 1.76 23.73
N ASN A 36 -6.41 1.32 23.61
CA ASN A 36 -6.86 0.04 24.16
C ASN A 36 -6.16 -1.14 23.47
N GLN A 37 -6.17 -1.18 22.13
CA GLN A 37 -5.55 -2.26 21.38
C GLN A 37 -4.05 -2.36 21.70
N GLU A 38 -3.33 -1.23 21.73
CA GLU A 38 -1.90 -1.21 22.08
C GLU A 38 -1.67 -1.79 23.49
N LYS A 39 -2.45 -1.34 24.48
CA LYS A 39 -2.35 -1.83 25.86
C LYS A 39 -2.58 -3.34 25.97
N PHE A 40 -3.60 -3.89 25.29
CA PHE A 40 -3.86 -5.33 25.31
C PHE A 40 -2.80 -6.14 24.56
N SER A 41 -2.21 -5.59 23.50
CA SER A 41 -1.15 -6.25 22.73
C SER A 41 0.19 -6.31 23.47
N ASP A 42 0.43 -5.42 24.44
CA ASP A 42 1.69 -5.34 25.19
C ASP A 42 1.74 -6.25 26.45
N ARG A 43 0.73 -7.10 26.65
CA ARG A 43 0.76 -8.13 27.70
C ARG A 43 1.77 -9.24 27.36
N ASP A 44 2.07 -10.07 28.36
CA ASP A 44 2.82 -11.31 28.17
C ASP A 44 1.95 -12.36 27.46
N PHE A 45 2.61 -13.26 26.74
CA PHE A 45 1.96 -14.34 25.97
C PHE A 45 2.87 -15.57 25.93
N GLU A 46 2.27 -16.71 25.57
CA GLU A 46 2.97 -17.96 25.32
C GLU A 46 2.95 -18.29 23.82
N VAL A 47 4.02 -18.90 23.32
CA VAL A 47 4.05 -19.46 21.96
C VAL A 47 3.15 -20.69 21.90
N CYS A 48 2.31 -20.78 20.87
CA CYS A 48 1.46 -21.94 20.65
C CYS A 48 1.42 -22.32 19.16
N THR A 49 0.71 -23.40 18.82
CA THR A 49 0.56 -23.88 17.44
C THR A 49 -0.78 -23.46 16.85
N MET A 50 -0.82 -23.35 15.52
CA MET A 50 -2.07 -23.16 14.78
C MET A 50 -3.07 -24.28 15.09
N ASP A 51 -2.63 -25.53 15.24
CA ASP A 51 -3.52 -26.64 15.59
C ASP A 51 -4.18 -26.48 16.97
N HIS A 52 -3.46 -25.90 17.95
CA HIS A 52 -4.04 -25.58 19.25
C HIS A 52 -5.14 -24.52 19.10
N LEU A 53 -4.89 -23.44 18.37
CA LEU A 53 -5.90 -22.43 18.07
C LEU A 53 -7.14 -23.05 17.39
N LEU A 54 -6.92 -23.84 16.34
CA LEU A 54 -8.00 -24.47 15.60
C LEU A 54 -8.81 -25.45 16.45
N SER A 55 -8.19 -26.11 17.43
CA SER A 55 -8.94 -26.92 18.41
C SER A 55 -9.90 -26.08 19.25
N LYS A 56 -9.49 -24.88 19.66
CA LYS A 56 -10.32 -23.97 20.47
C LYS A 56 -11.50 -23.38 19.72
N VAL A 57 -11.31 -23.04 18.44
CA VAL A 57 -12.41 -22.55 17.58
C VAL A 57 -13.59 -23.53 17.57
N LYS A 58 -13.34 -24.84 17.66
CA LYS A 58 -14.37 -25.90 17.62
C LYS A 58 -15.20 -25.96 18.90
N ASP A 59 -14.65 -25.54 20.03
CA ASP A 59 -15.32 -25.60 21.32
C ASP A 59 -15.96 -24.25 21.70
N THR A 60 -15.92 -23.27 20.78
CA THR A 60 -16.38 -21.90 21.00
C THR A 60 -17.71 -21.65 20.28
N ASP A 61 -18.59 -20.85 20.89
CA ASP A 61 -19.86 -20.41 20.29
C ASP A 61 -19.67 -19.22 19.34
N VAL A 62 -18.88 -18.22 19.76
CA VAL A 62 -18.60 -17.01 18.97
C VAL A 62 -17.10 -16.75 18.87
N THR A 63 -16.56 -16.76 17.65
CA THR A 63 -15.17 -16.43 17.37
C THR A 63 -15.06 -15.07 16.67
N PHE A 64 -14.40 -14.11 17.31
CA PHE A 64 -14.06 -12.81 16.73
C PHE A 64 -12.70 -12.88 16.04
N ILE A 65 -12.63 -12.43 14.79
CA ILE A 65 -11.39 -12.37 14.01
C ILE A 65 -11.17 -10.92 13.57
N GLY A 66 -10.01 -10.39 13.91
CA GLY A 66 -9.67 -8.99 13.62
C GLY A 66 -9.38 -8.78 12.15
N ASP A 67 -10.04 -7.79 11.55
CA ASP A 67 -9.78 -7.36 10.18
C ASP A 67 -8.93 -6.09 10.14
N PHE A 68 -7.97 -6.07 9.23
CA PHE A 68 -7.21 -4.87 8.86
C PHE A 68 -7.55 -4.66 7.40
N HIS A 69 -8.55 -3.83 7.13
CA HIS A 69 -9.34 -3.88 5.89
C HIS A 69 -8.53 -3.76 4.59
N THR A 70 -7.37 -3.11 4.64
CA THR A 70 -6.49 -2.92 3.49
C THR A 70 -5.57 -4.12 3.23
N PHE A 71 -5.51 -5.10 4.14
CA PHE A 71 -4.57 -6.22 4.10
C PHE A 71 -5.27 -7.57 3.79
N ASP A 72 -5.23 -7.98 2.53
CA ASP A 72 -5.90 -9.17 1.97
C ASP A 72 -5.50 -10.50 2.66
N GLN A 73 -4.24 -10.62 3.09
CA GLN A 73 -3.68 -11.82 3.72
C GLN A 73 -4.43 -12.21 5.00
N ASN A 74 -5.10 -11.28 5.68
CA ASN A 74 -5.94 -11.56 6.84
C ASN A 74 -7.14 -12.46 6.48
N ILE A 75 -7.68 -12.31 5.27
CA ILE A 75 -8.83 -13.10 4.81
C ILE A 75 -8.45 -14.58 4.60
N ARG A 76 -7.20 -14.88 4.22
CA ARG A 76 -6.73 -16.27 4.09
C ARG A 76 -6.86 -17.07 5.40
N ASN A 77 -6.63 -16.43 6.55
CA ASN A 77 -6.80 -17.07 7.85
C ASN A 77 -8.28 -17.30 8.19
N VAL A 78 -9.14 -16.34 7.86
CA VAL A 78 -10.61 -16.46 8.02
C VAL A 78 -11.13 -17.64 7.21
N LEU A 79 -10.76 -17.74 5.92
CA LEU A 79 -11.15 -18.85 5.05
C LEU A 79 -10.64 -20.20 5.59
N ARG A 80 -9.41 -20.25 6.10
CA ARG A 80 -8.85 -21.47 6.71
C ARG A 80 -9.68 -21.92 7.92
N ILE A 81 -10.05 -20.99 8.80
CA ILE A 81 -10.87 -21.26 9.98
C ILE A 81 -12.26 -21.78 9.57
N ILE A 82 -12.94 -21.08 8.65
CA ILE A 82 -14.27 -21.48 8.17
C ILE A 82 -14.22 -22.89 7.53
N LYS A 83 -13.25 -23.14 6.64
CA LYS A 83 -13.10 -24.45 5.98
C LYS A 83 -12.90 -25.58 6.98
N ILE A 84 -12.16 -25.35 8.06
CA ILE A 84 -11.96 -26.37 9.10
C ILE A 84 -13.27 -26.72 9.79
N LEU A 85 -14.11 -25.74 10.11
CA LEU A 85 -15.43 -26.00 10.68
C LEU A 85 -16.31 -26.81 9.72
N ILE A 86 -16.33 -26.45 8.44
CA ILE A 86 -17.08 -27.16 7.40
C ILE A 86 -16.61 -28.63 7.29
N THR A 87 -15.30 -28.87 7.24
CA THR A 87 -14.75 -30.25 7.16
C THR A 87 -15.06 -31.13 8.37
N GLN A 88 -15.58 -30.52 9.44
CA GLN A 88 -15.98 -31.20 10.67
C GLN A 88 -17.48 -31.12 10.89
N ASP A 89 -18.26 -31.01 9.81
CA ASP A 89 -19.72 -31.00 9.80
C ASP A 89 -20.36 -29.87 10.62
N HIS A 90 -19.63 -28.76 10.81
CA HIS A 90 -20.19 -27.52 11.36
C HIS A 90 -20.40 -26.51 10.23
N THR A 91 -21.66 -26.10 10.00
CA THR A 91 -21.99 -24.98 9.11
C THR A 91 -22.17 -23.72 9.97
N PRO A 92 -21.14 -22.86 10.07
CA PRO A 92 -21.21 -21.65 10.89
C PRO A 92 -22.15 -20.59 10.26
N ILE A 93 -22.47 -19.56 11.03
CA ILE A 93 -22.99 -18.27 10.54
C ILE A 93 -21.81 -17.29 10.51
N ILE A 94 -21.71 -16.48 9.44
CA ILE A 94 -20.64 -15.50 9.28
C ILE A 94 -21.19 -14.09 9.51
N GLY A 95 -20.66 -13.36 10.48
CA GLY A 95 -20.98 -11.95 10.70
C GLY A 95 -19.92 -11.05 10.06
N LEU A 96 -20.34 -10.08 9.24
CA LEU A 96 -19.43 -9.17 8.53
C LEU A 96 -19.72 -7.69 8.86
N GLU A 97 -18.66 -6.94 9.17
CA GLU A 97 -18.73 -5.48 9.36
C GLU A 97 -18.97 -4.70 8.06
N MET A 98 -18.56 -5.23 6.91
CA MET A 98 -18.55 -4.45 5.67
C MET A 98 -19.94 -4.12 5.10
N ILE A 99 -21.01 -4.66 5.69
CA ILE A 99 -22.39 -4.49 5.23
C ILE A 99 -23.22 -3.85 6.34
N ASP A 100 -23.89 -2.74 6.03
CA ASP A 100 -24.88 -2.14 6.92
C ASP A 100 -26.10 -3.08 7.06
N SER A 101 -26.53 -3.30 8.30
CA SER A 101 -27.65 -4.19 8.65
C SER A 101 -28.97 -3.86 7.93
N SER A 102 -29.16 -2.62 7.44
CA SER A 102 -30.31 -2.25 6.62
C SER A 102 -30.37 -2.98 5.26
N TYR A 103 -29.24 -3.53 4.78
CA TYR A 103 -29.14 -4.25 3.51
C TYR A 103 -29.22 -5.77 3.64
N GLN A 104 -29.61 -6.32 4.80
CA GLN A 104 -29.67 -7.78 5.00
C GLN A 104 -30.51 -8.50 3.93
N LEU A 105 -31.66 -7.94 3.52
CA LEU A 105 -32.48 -8.53 2.47
C LEU A 105 -31.76 -8.63 1.11
N ILE A 106 -30.97 -7.61 0.76
CA ILE A 106 -30.22 -7.56 -0.49
C ILE A 106 -29.07 -8.58 -0.45
N LEU A 107 -28.40 -8.68 0.69
CA LEU A 107 -27.39 -9.70 0.97
C LEU A 107 -27.95 -11.11 0.80
N ASP A 108 -29.10 -11.42 1.41
CA ASP A 108 -29.74 -12.73 1.31
C ASP A 108 -30.11 -13.05 -0.15
N THR A 109 -30.69 -12.07 -0.86
CA THR A 109 -31.06 -12.18 -2.27
C THR A 109 -29.83 -12.47 -3.17
N TYR A 110 -28.69 -11.85 -2.87
CA TYR A 110 -27.43 -12.11 -3.57
C TYR A 110 -26.89 -13.52 -3.30
N LEU A 111 -26.95 -13.99 -2.04
CA LEU A 111 -26.51 -15.34 -1.66
C LEU A 111 -27.38 -16.43 -2.28
N GLU A 112 -28.67 -16.18 -2.47
CA GLU A 112 -29.61 -17.06 -3.18
C GLU A 112 -29.38 -17.10 -4.71
N GLY A 113 -28.54 -16.21 -5.24
CA GLY A 113 -28.20 -16.15 -6.67
C GLY A 113 -29.18 -15.36 -7.52
N HIS A 114 -30.00 -14.51 -6.90
CA HIS A 114 -30.97 -13.66 -7.59
C HIS A 114 -30.41 -12.30 -8.04
N LEU A 115 -29.22 -11.93 -7.56
CA LEU A 115 -28.48 -10.75 -8.00
C LEU A 115 -27.13 -11.16 -8.59
N THR A 116 -26.70 -10.46 -9.65
CA THR A 116 -25.31 -10.49 -10.08
C THR A 116 -24.41 -9.79 -9.05
N GLU A 117 -23.09 -10.02 -9.15
CA GLU A 117 -22.11 -9.34 -8.30
C GLU A 117 -22.17 -7.81 -8.46
N LEU A 118 -22.32 -7.32 -9.69
CA LEU A 118 -22.39 -5.88 -9.95
C LEU A 118 -23.63 -5.25 -9.32
N GLU A 119 -24.82 -5.84 -9.55
CA GLU A 119 -26.08 -5.36 -8.96
C GLU A 119 -26.03 -5.38 -7.44
N PHE A 120 -25.46 -6.43 -6.84
CA PHE A 120 -25.32 -6.51 -5.38
C PHE A 120 -24.47 -5.36 -4.83
N LEU A 121 -23.32 -5.07 -5.44
CA LEU A 121 -22.40 -4.02 -4.97
C LEU A 121 -22.99 -2.61 -5.15
N GLU A 122 -23.73 -2.39 -6.24
CA GLU A 122 -24.45 -1.13 -6.49
C GLU A 122 -25.57 -0.91 -5.45
N GLU A 123 -26.39 -1.93 -5.19
CA GLU A 123 -27.55 -1.84 -4.30
C GLU A 123 -27.17 -1.61 -2.82
N ILE A 124 -26.03 -2.14 -2.37
CA ILE A 124 -25.54 -1.88 -0.99
C ILE A 124 -24.68 -0.61 -0.89
N ASP A 125 -24.52 0.13 -1.98
CA ASP A 125 -23.67 1.32 -2.06
C ASP A 125 -22.22 1.00 -1.60
N TYR A 126 -21.65 -0.11 -2.09
CA TYR A 126 -20.37 -0.64 -1.59
C TYR A 126 -19.21 0.34 -1.80
N HIS A 127 -19.23 1.05 -2.94
CA HIS A 127 -18.23 2.05 -3.30
C HIS A 127 -18.12 3.13 -2.24
N ASP A 128 -19.23 3.72 -1.78
CA ASP A 128 -19.17 4.84 -0.84
C ASP A 128 -19.15 4.39 0.63
N SER A 129 -19.77 3.25 0.94
CA SER A 129 -19.94 2.75 2.31
C SER A 129 -18.72 2.03 2.88
N TRP A 130 -18.00 1.24 2.06
CA TRP A 130 -16.86 0.44 2.52
C TRP A 130 -15.54 0.81 1.85
N ARG A 131 -15.52 1.09 0.53
CA ARG A 131 -14.35 1.59 -0.24
C ARG A 131 -13.13 0.65 -0.32
N PHE A 132 -13.11 -0.47 0.42
CA PHE A 132 -12.03 -1.45 0.33
C PHE A 132 -12.23 -2.42 -0.84
N PRO A 133 -11.18 -3.12 -1.30
CA PRO A 133 -11.34 -4.00 -2.44
C PRO A 133 -12.29 -5.19 -2.15
N TRP A 134 -13.43 -5.26 -2.84
CA TRP A 134 -14.34 -6.41 -2.90
C TRP A 134 -13.62 -7.74 -3.11
N THR A 135 -12.58 -7.78 -3.94
CA THR A 135 -11.78 -9.00 -4.20
C THR A 135 -11.19 -9.61 -2.93
N HIS A 136 -10.95 -8.82 -1.87
CA HIS A 136 -10.49 -9.34 -0.58
C HIS A 136 -11.58 -10.22 0.06
N TYR A 137 -12.83 -9.75 0.01
CA TYR A 137 -13.95 -10.38 0.71
C TYR A 137 -14.72 -11.37 -0.15
N LYS A 138 -14.68 -11.23 -1.48
CA LYS A 138 -15.41 -12.06 -2.46
C LYS A 138 -15.32 -13.56 -2.18
N LEU A 139 -14.14 -14.04 -1.79
CA LEU A 139 -13.90 -15.45 -1.47
C LEU A 139 -14.76 -15.97 -0.29
N ILE A 140 -15.13 -15.10 0.65
CA ILE A 140 -16.05 -15.44 1.75
C ILE A 140 -17.46 -15.67 1.20
N PHE A 141 -17.92 -14.83 0.27
CA PHE A 141 -19.25 -14.94 -0.34
C PHE A 141 -19.35 -16.14 -1.29
N GLU A 142 -18.30 -16.40 -2.08
CA GLU A 142 -18.22 -17.58 -2.93
C GLU A 142 -18.30 -18.86 -2.08
N LEU A 143 -17.53 -18.91 -0.97
CA LEU A 143 -17.59 -20.02 -0.02
C LEU A 143 -18.98 -20.13 0.62
N ALA A 144 -19.60 -19.01 0.97
CA ALA A 144 -20.93 -19.03 1.56
C ALA A 144 -22.01 -19.55 0.61
N LYS A 145 -21.94 -19.18 -0.67
CA LYS A 145 -22.83 -19.73 -1.72
C LYS A 145 -22.61 -21.23 -1.93
N GLU A 146 -21.35 -21.66 -2.00
CA GLU A 146 -21.00 -23.07 -2.20
C GLU A 146 -21.53 -23.97 -1.08
N PHE A 147 -21.40 -23.52 0.18
CA PHE A 147 -21.75 -24.31 1.37
C PHE A 147 -23.06 -23.88 2.05
N GLN A 148 -23.85 -23.01 1.42
CA GLN A 148 -25.11 -22.48 1.94
C GLN A 148 -24.97 -21.90 3.35
N ILE A 149 -23.91 -21.11 3.57
CA ILE A 149 -23.63 -20.45 4.84
C ILE A 149 -24.40 -19.12 4.90
N GLU A 150 -25.10 -18.90 6.01
CA GLU A 150 -25.75 -17.63 6.31
C GLU A 150 -24.70 -16.55 6.61
N ILE A 151 -24.87 -15.37 6.01
CA ILE A 151 -24.08 -14.18 6.31
C ILE A 151 -24.98 -13.12 6.94
N ILE A 152 -24.52 -12.53 8.04
CA ILE A 152 -25.21 -11.46 8.76
C ILE A 152 -24.44 -10.15 8.61
N ALA A 153 -25.15 -9.11 8.21
CA ALA A 153 -24.67 -7.74 8.17
C ALA A 153 -24.65 -7.14 9.59
N LEU A 154 -23.46 -6.85 10.11
CA LEU A 154 -23.29 -6.44 11.51
C LEU A 154 -23.16 -4.92 11.72
N ASN A 155 -23.08 -4.13 10.66
CA ASN A 155 -22.73 -2.72 10.77
C ASN A 155 -23.95 -1.81 10.79
N LYS A 156 -23.73 -0.57 11.22
CA LYS A 156 -24.73 0.48 11.34
C LYS A 156 -24.05 1.85 11.33
N LYS A 157 -24.75 2.89 10.84
CA LYS A 157 -24.35 4.29 11.07
C LYS A 157 -24.38 4.65 12.57
N GLY A 158 -23.29 5.21 13.08
CA GLY A 158 -23.17 5.65 14.47
C GLY A 158 -21.71 5.84 14.90
N THR A 159 -21.51 6.15 16.18
CA THR A 159 -20.17 6.16 16.81
C THR A 159 -19.57 4.76 16.87
N LEU A 160 -18.27 4.63 17.16
CA LEU A 160 -17.64 3.31 17.26
C LEU A 160 -18.31 2.48 18.36
N LEU A 161 -18.64 3.08 19.50
CA LEU A 161 -19.35 2.41 20.60
C LEU A 161 -20.77 1.99 20.23
N GLU A 162 -21.53 2.81 19.51
CA GLU A 162 -22.89 2.45 19.07
C GLU A 162 -22.87 1.26 18.12
N ARG A 163 -21.86 1.18 17.26
CA ARG A 163 -21.63 0.05 16.34
C ARG A 163 -21.28 -1.22 17.11
N ASP A 164 -20.36 -1.14 18.08
CA ASP A 164 -20.00 -2.26 18.96
C ASP A 164 -21.21 -2.80 19.74
N GLN A 165 -22.03 -1.91 20.30
CA GLN A 165 -23.22 -2.30 21.05
C GLN A 165 -24.25 -2.98 20.15
N PHE A 166 -24.52 -2.42 18.98
CA PHE A 166 -25.45 -2.99 18.01
C PHE A 166 -25.02 -4.39 17.57
N ALA A 167 -23.75 -4.56 17.19
CA ALA A 167 -23.23 -5.85 16.77
C ALA A 167 -23.30 -6.88 17.90
N ALA A 168 -22.95 -6.51 19.14
CA ALA A 168 -23.05 -7.39 20.30
C ALA A 168 -24.51 -7.81 20.60
N ASP A 169 -25.47 -6.88 20.53
CA ASP A 169 -26.89 -7.18 20.74
C ASP A 169 -27.43 -8.14 19.68
N LEU A 170 -27.07 -7.92 18.41
CA LEU A 170 -27.47 -8.78 17.29
C LEU A 170 -26.87 -10.18 17.40
N LEU A 171 -25.58 -10.30 17.73
CA LEU A 171 -24.92 -11.59 17.93
C LEU A 171 -25.53 -12.37 19.11
N ALA A 172 -25.84 -11.68 20.22
CA ALA A 172 -26.52 -12.30 21.36
C ALA A 172 -27.91 -12.81 20.97
N LYS A 173 -28.67 -12.03 20.19
CA LYS A 173 -29.98 -12.44 19.67
C LYS A 173 -29.87 -13.70 18.80
N ILE A 174 -28.96 -13.71 17.83
CA ILE A 174 -28.77 -14.84 16.92
C ILE A 174 -28.34 -16.09 17.66
N ASN A 175 -27.38 -15.98 18.60
CA ASN A 175 -26.96 -17.12 19.41
C ASN A 175 -28.12 -17.70 20.25
N ASN A 176 -29.01 -16.85 20.77
CA ASN A 176 -30.21 -17.33 21.48
C ASN A 176 -31.22 -18.02 20.55
N GLU A 177 -31.37 -17.54 19.32
CA GLU A 177 -32.29 -18.11 18.32
C GLU A 177 -31.74 -19.40 17.67
N GLN A 178 -30.42 -19.50 17.54
CA GLN A 178 -29.70 -20.61 16.89
C GLN A 178 -28.52 -21.09 17.75
N PRO A 179 -28.75 -21.66 18.96
CA PRO A 179 -27.68 -21.98 19.91
C PRO A 179 -26.71 -23.08 19.44
N ASP A 180 -27.13 -23.94 18.52
CA ASP A 180 -26.27 -24.98 17.95
C ASP A 180 -25.32 -24.46 16.85
N LYS A 181 -25.53 -23.22 16.39
CA LYS A 181 -24.74 -22.61 15.32
C LYS A 181 -23.58 -21.82 15.90
N LYS A 182 -22.39 -22.09 15.35
CA LYS A 182 -21.18 -21.30 15.63
C LYS A 182 -21.21 -20.00 14.84
N LEU A 183 -20.79 -18.91 15.47
CA LEU A 183 -20.69 -17.59 14.85
C LEU A 183 -19.22 -17.23 14.60
N ILE A 184 -18.88 -16.94 13.35
CA ILE A 184 -17.58 -16.41 12.96
C ILE A 184 -17.75 -14.94 12.59
N VAL A 185 -17.16 -14.05 13.40
CA VAL A 185 -17.34 -12.60 13.29
C VAL A 185 -16.06 -11.98 12.77
N LEU A 186 -16.09 -11.48 11.53
CA LEU A 186 -15.02 -10.69 10.94
C LEU A 186 -15.33 -9.20 11.11
N TYR A 187 -14.54 -8.53 11.93
CA TYR A 187 -14.75 -7.14 12.31
C TYR A 187 -13.39 -6.44 12.52
N GLY A 188 -13.34 -5.13 12.33
CA GLY A 188 -12.15 -4.31 12.41
C GLY A 188 -11.37 -4.55 13.69
N GLU A 189 -10.04 -4.64 13.58
CA GLU A 189 -9.16 -5.10 14.66
C GLU A 189 -9.28 -4.30 15.97
N LEU A 190 -9.72 -3.04 15.87
CA LEU A 190 -9.94 -2.17 17.03
C LEU A 190 -11.21 -2.54 17.82
N HIS A 191 -12.26 -2.99 17.12
CA HIS A 191 -13.56 -3.35 17.68
C HIS A 191 -13.54 -4.68 18.43
N ILE A 192 -12.61 -5.56 18.10
CA ILE A 192 -12.47 -6.88 18.73
C ILE A 192 -11.51 -6.89 19.93
N ALA A 193 -11.00 -5.72 20.36
CA ALA A 193 -10.18 -5.65 21.56
C ALA A 193 -10.96 -6.20 22.79
N PRO A 194 -10.30 -6.85 23.76
CA PRO A 194 -11.01 -7.58 24.82
C PRO A 194 -12.04 -6.78 25.61
N ASN A 195 -11.90 -5.47 25.73
CA ASN A 195 -12.82 -4.57 26.45
C ASN A 195 -13.87 -3.87 25.56
N LYS A 196 -14.02 -4.30 24.31
CA LYS A 196 -14.93 -3.72 23.31
C LYS A 196 -16.12 -4.64 23.04
N MET A 197 -16.50 -4.86 21.78
CA MET A 197 -17.62 -5.72 21.40
C MET A 197 -17.60 -7.11 22.08
N PRO A 198 -16.45 -7.82 22.23
CA PRO A 198 -16.44 -9.10 22.93
C PRO A 198 -16.85 -9.00 24.41
N ALA A 199 -16.53 -7.90 25.09
CA ALA A 199 -16.96 -7.67 26.49
C ALA A 199 -18.43 -7.26 26.57
N LEU A 200 -18.97 -6.57 25.56
CA LEU A 200 -20.40 -6.27 25.49
C LEU A 200 -21.21 -7.55 25.32
N LEU A 201 -20.79 -8.45 24.43
CA LEU A 201 -21.45 -9.74 24.22
C LEU A 201 -21.44 -10.60 25.49
N GLU A 202 -20.30 -10.69 26.18
CA GLU A 202 -20.18 -11.45 27.44
C GLU A 202 -21.11 -10.92 28.54
N LYS A 203 -21.35 -9.60 28.59
CA LYS A 203 -22.33 -9.03 29.53
C LYS A 203 -23.77 -9.43 29.21
N LEU A 204 -24.09 -9.60 27.92
CA LEU A 204 -25.42 -9.99 27.46
C LEU A 204 -25.66 -11.50 27.63
N ASN A 205 -24.64 -12.32 27.41
CA ASN A 205 -24.69 -13.77 27.61
C ASN A 205 -23.42 -14.28 28.31
N PRO A 206 -23.40 -14.33 29.66
CA PRO A 206 -22.22 -14.75 30.43
C PRO A 206 -21.84 -16.23 30.31
N ASN A 207 -22.74 -17.07 29.80
CA ASN A 207 -22.49 -18.50 29.62
C ASN A 207 -21.95 -18.83 28.21
N LEU A 208 -21.85 -17.83 27.35
CA LEU A 208 -21.39 -17.98 25.98
C LEU A 208 -19.86 -18.12 25.96
N GLU A 209 -19.38 -19.17 25.31
CA GLU A 209 -17.95 -19.36 25.07
C GLU A 209 -17.52 -18.50 23.90
N LYS A 210 -16.64 -17.53 24.16
CA LYS A 210 -16.08 -16.63 23.14
C LYS A 210 -14.58 -16.86 22.93
N LEU A 211 -14.13 -16.57 21.72
CA LEU A 211 -12.71 -16.62 21.33
C LEU A 211 -12.36 -15.36 20.56
N ILE A 212 -11.23 -14.74 20.89
CA ILE A 212 -10.69 -13.58 20.17
C ILE A 212 -9.43 -14.01 19.43
N ILE A 213 -9.39 -13.77 18.12
CA ILE A 213 -8.25 -14.03 17.25
C ILE A 213 -7.79 -12.70 16.64
N HIS A 214 -6.72 -12.17 17.22
CA HIS A 214 -6.02 -11.03 16.64
C HIS A 214 -5.14 -11.46 15.46
N GLN A 215 -4.87 -10.54 14.54
CA GLN A 215 -3.98 -10.80 13.41
C GLN A 215 -2.88 -9.73 13.36
N ASN A 216 -1.62 -10.17 13.29
CA ASN A 216 -0.45 -9.32 13.03
C ASN A 216 -0.30 -8.14 14.02
N LEU A 217 -0.44 -8.39 15.33
CA LEU A 217 -0.25 -7.37 16.38
C LEU A 217 1.21 -6.91 16.48
N ASP A 218 1.41 -5.59 16.47
CA ASP A 218 2.73 -4.95 16.43
C ASP A 218 3.64 -5.37 17.59
N LYS A 219 3.15 -5.26 18.83
CA LYS A 219 3.93 -5.55 20.05
C LYS A 219 4.32 -7.03 20.13
N VAL A 220 3.41 -7.92 19.72
CA VAL A 220 3.65 -9.36 19.70
C VAL A 220 4.78 -9.71 18.74
N TYR A 221 4.72 -9.16 17.52
CA TYR A 221 5.77 -9.35 16.53
C TYR A 221 7.15 -8.92 17.05
N TRP A 222 7.25 -7.71 17.62
CA TRP A 222 8.54 -7.20 18.09
C TRP A 222 9.10 -7.99 19.27
N LYS A 223 8.26 -8.42 20.23
CA LYS A 223 8.68 -9.29 21.33
C LYS A 223 9.24 -10.64 20.83
N LEU A 224 8.63 -11.23 19.81
CA LEU A 224 9.14 -12.46 19.18
C LEU A 224 10.44 -12.22 18.40
N ALA A 225 10.51 -11.13 17.63
CA ALA A 225 11.70 -10.77 16.86
C ALA A 225 12.92 -10.52 17.77
N GLU A 226 12.71 -9.86 18.91
CA GLU A 226 13.76 -9.56 19.90
C GLU A 226 14.22 -10.80 20.66
N SER A 227 13.32 -11.77 20.90
CA SER A 227 13.66 -13.08 21.48
C SER A 227 14.25 -14.06 20.46
N GLY A 228 14.24 -13.73 19.17
CA GLY A 228 14.71 -14.60 18.09
C GLY A 228 13.75 -15.76 17.76
N SER A 229 12.50 -15.70 18.23
CA SER A 229 11.47 -16.69 17.95
C SER A 229 10.86 -16.50 16.56
N GLN A 230 10.54 -17.61 15.90
CA GLN A 230 9.87 -17.64 14.59
C GLN A 230 8.41 -18.13 14.70
N ALA A 231 7.82 -18.06 15.89
CA ALA A 231 6.45 -18.50 16.12
C ALA A 231 5.43 -17.68 15.31
N GLU A 232 4.52 -18.38 14.63
CA GLU A 232 3.43 -17.78 13.84
C GLU A 232 2.12 -17.65 14.64
N THR A 233 2.06 -18.20 15.86
CA THR A 233 0.86 -18.13 16.70
C THR A 233 1.25 -18.01 18.17
N VAL A 234 0.56 -17.12 18.88
CA VAL A 234 0.71 -16.94 20.33
C VAL A 234 -0.65 -16.96 21.01
N CYS A 235 -0.64 -17.24 22.30
CA CYS A 235 -1.80 -17.32 23.17
C CYS A 235 -1.59 -16.38 24.37
N PHE A 236 -2.52 -15.45 24.58
CA PHE A 236 -2.53 -14.60 25.79
C PHE A 236 -3.22 -15.33 26.95
N ASN A 237 -4.26 -16.11 26.63
CA ASN A 237 -5.01 -16.98 27.53
C ASN A 237 -5.85 -17.96 26.67
N PRO A 238 -6.51 -18.99 27.25
CA PRO A 238 -7.24 -20.00 26.49
C PRO A 238 -8.36 -19.50 25.54
N HIS A 239 -8.76 -18.23 25.64
CA HIS A 239 -9.81 -17.58 24.85
C HIS A 239 -9.30 -16.39 24.02
N GLU A 240 -7.99 -16.19 23.92
CA GLU A 240 -7.40 -15.05 23.21
C GLU A 240 -6.06 -15.40 22.56
N PHE A 241 -6.01 -15.31 21.24
CA PHE A 241 -4.86 -15.69 20.42
C PHE A 241 -4.46 -14.56 19.46
N CYS A 242 -3.22 -14.62 18.97
CA CYS A 242 -2.78 -13.79 17.85
C CYS A 242 -2.07 -14.66 16.82
N ILE A 243 -2.50 -14.54 15.56
CA ILE A 243 -1.85 -15.14 14.40
C ILE A 243 -0.90 -14.11 13.80
N LEU A 244 0.34 -14.52 13.51
CA LEU A 244 1.36 -13.71 12.85
C LEU A 244 1.71 -14.36 11.52
N THR A 245 1.06 -13.88 10.46
CA THR A 245 1.30 -14.32 9.08
C THR A 245 2.17 -13.34 8.30
N ALA A 246 2.31 -12.11 8.78
CA ALA A 246 3.12 -11.10 8.15
C ALA A 246 3.75 -10.14 9.18
N PRO A 247 4.89 -9.53 8.84
CA PRO A 247 5.42 -8.43 9.63
C PRO A 247 4.48 -7.21 9.66
N PRO A 248 4.41 -6.46 10.78
CA PRO A 248 3.48 -5.34 10.93
C PRO A 248 3.63 -4.21 9.91
N TRP A 249 4.82 -4.00 9.34
CA TRP A 249 5.00 -2.96 8.32
C TRP A 249 4.24 -3.27 7.02
N VAL A 250 3.96 -4.54 6.72
CA VAL A 250 3.25 -4.94 5.49
C VAL A 250 1.79 -4.48 5.53
N LYS A 251 1.10 -4.61 6.68
CA LYS A 251 -0.27 -4.10 6.82
C LYS A 251 -0.32 -2.56 6.71
N TYR A 252 0.63 -1.85 7.33
CA TYR A 252 0.68 -0.38 7.20
C TYR A 252 1.03 0.08 5.78
N GLU A 253 1.86 -0.68 5.07
CA GLU A 253 2.10 -0.45 3.65
C GLU A 253 0.82 -0.60 2.81
N SER A 254 0.01 -1.62 3.08
CA SER A 254 -1.28 -1.81 2.41
C SER A 254 -2.26 -0.64 2.67
N MET A 255 -2.24 -0.08 3.88
CA MET A 255 -3.03 1.11 4.24
C MET A 255 -2.54 2.36 3.51
N VAL A 256 -1.23 2.61 3.50
CA VAL A 256 -0.63 3.72 2.74
C VAL A 256 -0.97 3.58 1.25
N TYR A 257 -0.87 2.38 0.69
CA TYR A 257 -1.24 2.11 -0.70
C TYR A 257 -2.70 2.47 -0.98
N TRP A 258 -3.63 2.03 -0.13
CA TRP A 258 -5.05 2.32 -0.27
C TRP A 258 -5.35 3.83 -0.22
N TYR A 259 -4.82 4.55 0.77
CA TYR A 259 -4.98 6.01 0.85
C TYR A 259 -4.28 6.76 -0.27
N GLU A 260 -3.10 6.34 -0.70
CA GLU A 260 -2.41 6.96 -1.84
C GLU A 260 -3.23 6.80 -3.12
N ASN A 261 -3.98 5.72 -3.29
CA ASN A 261 -4.92 5.63 -4.42
C ASN A 261 -6.14 6.53 -4.20
N LEU A 262 -6.80 6.47 -3.04
CA LEU A 262 -8.01 7.28 -2.76
C LEU A 262 -7.76 8.79 -2.74
N CYS A 263 -6.66 9.25 -2.13
CA CYS A 263 -6.35 10.68 -2.04
C CYS A 263 -5.84 11.27 -3.36
N ASN A 264 -5.18 10.45 -4.19
CA ASN A 264 -4.77 10.89 -5.52
C ASN A 264 -5.90 10.75 -6.54
N ASP A 265 -6.86 9.84 -6.29
CA ASP A 265 -7.95 9.53 -7.19
C ASP A 265 -9.21 9.04 -6.44
N PRO A 266 -10.07 9.96 -5.96
CA PRO A 266 -11.31 9.62 -5.27
C PRO A 266 -12.34 8.91 -6.17
N GLU A 267 -12.17 8.97 -7.49
CA GLU A 267 -13.04 8.37 -8.51
C GLU A 267 -12.46 7.06 -9.07
N PHE A 268 -11.22 6.67 -8.71
CA PHE A 268 -10.65 5.40 -9.15
C PHE A 268 -11.30 4.23 -8.44
N ASP A 269 -12.33 3.70 -9.09
CA ASP A 269 -12.85 2.41 -8.72
C ASP A 269 -11.93 1.30 -9.28
N ILE A 270 -11.08 0.78 -8.39
CA ILE A 270 -10.23 -0.37 -8.70
C ILE A 270 -11.07 -1.58 -9.13
N HIS A 271 -12.34 -1.68 -8.70
CA HIS A 271 -13.27 -2.73 -9.14
C HIS A 271 -13.66 -2.53 -10.59
N HIS A 272 -14.13 -1.33 -10.94
CA HIS A 272 -14.47 -1.01 -12.33
C HIS A 272 -13.27 -1.22 -13.25
N TYR A 273 -12.09 -0.74 -12.85
CA TYR A 273 -10.86 -0.93 -13.63
C TYR A 273 -10.49 -2.40 -13.82
N ILE A 274 -10.58 -3.24 -12.78
CA ILE A 274 -10.29 -4.68 -12.86
C ILE A 274 -11.36 -5.42 -13.68
N ILE A 275 -12.62 -4.98 -13.62
CA ILE A 275 -13.73 -5.55 -14.40
C ILE A 275 -13.58 -5.18 -15.89
N GLU A 276 -13.26 -3.92 -16.19
CA GLU A 276 -13.10 -3.42 -17.58
C GLU A 276 -11.82 -3.93 -18.25
N ASN A 277 -10.68 -3.89 -17.55
CA ASN A 277 -9.38 -4.28 -18.11
C ASN A 277 -9.03 -5.75 -17.87
N GLY A 278 -9.88 -6.46 -17.10
CA GLY A 278 -9.77 -7.87 -16.79
C GLY A 278 -8.74 -8.21 -15.70
N LYS A 279 -8.89 -9.42 -15.13
CA LYS A 279 -7.98 -10.06 -14.15
C LYS A 279 -6.50 -10.16 -14.60
N LYS A 280 -6.19 -9.84 -15.87
CA LYS A 280 -4.90 -10.14 -16.52
C LYS A 280 -3.73 -9.24 -16.12
N ILE A 281 -3.98 -8.06 -15.54
CA ILE A 281 -2.90 -7.14 -15.13
C ILE A 281 -2.28 -7.54 -13.78
N PHE A 282 -2.94 -8.44 -13.04
CA PHE A 282 -2.48 -8.89 -11.73
C PHE A 282 -2.41 -10.42 -11.71
N SER A 283 -1.35 -10.99 -12.31
CA SER A 283 -0.93 -12.34 -11.94
C SER A 283 -0.20 -12.29 -10.58
N ASP A 284 -0.06 -13.43 -9.90
CA ASP A 284 0.78 -13.52 -8.69
C ASP A 284 2.28 -13.29 -9.01
N ASP A 285 2.64 -13.22 -10.30
CA ASP A 285 4.00 -12.99 -10.78
C ASP A 285 4.27 -11.49 -10.99
N THR A 286 5.07 -10.91 -10.09
CA THR A 286 5.43 -9.49 -10.12
C THR A 286 6.32 -9.12 -11.31
N HIS A 287 7.07 -10.07 -11.87
CA HIS A 287 7.91 -9.88 -13.04
C HIS A 287 7.05 -9.76 -14.30
N GLU A 288 6.06 -10.64 -14.48
CA GLU A 288 5.10 -10.55 -15.59
C GLU A 288 4.33 -9.22 -15.56
N ASN A 289 3.85 -8.81 -14.39
CA ASN A 289 3.11 -7.55 -14.23
C ASN A 289 4.00 -6.33 -14.58
N PHE A 290 5.28 -6.34 -14.19
CA PHE A 290 6.22 -5.27 -14.53
C PHE A 290 6.47 -5.20 -16.04
N SER A 291 6.71 -6.34 -16.68
CA SER A 291 6.93 -6.42 -18.13
C SER A 291 5.70 -5.97 -18.92
N LEU A 292 4.50 -6.36 -18.49
CA LEU A 292 3.24 -5.95 -19.10
C LEU A 292 3.04 -4.43 -19.04
N ILE A 293 3.34 -3.79 -17.90
CA ILE A 293 3.23 -2.33 -17.77
C ILE A 293 4.24 -1.63 -18.69
N CYS A 294 5.47 -2.15 -18.79
CA CYS A 294 6.46 -1.61 -19.74
C CYS A 294 5.96 -1.72 -21.18
N GLU A 295 5.38 -2.85 -21.57
CA GLU A 295 4.80 -3.07 -22.90
C GLU A 295 3.67 -2.09 -23.21
N GLN A 296 2.76 -1.87 -22.25
CA GLN A 296 1.66 -0.91 -22.40
C GLN A 296 2.18 0.52 -22.60
N ILE A 297 3.18 0.95 -21.83
CA ILE A 297 3.79 2.28 -21.95
C ILE A 297 4.46 2.44 -23.33
N ILE A 298 5.25 1.45 -23.76
CA ILE A 298 5.95 1.47 -25.06
C ILE A 298 4.94 1.57 -26.21
N SER A 299 3.89 0.74 -26.17
CA SER A 299 2.85 0.68 -27.19
C SER A 299 2.04 1.97 -27.25
N PHE A 300 1.60 2.50 -26.09
CA PHE A 300 0.82 3.73 -26.00
C PHE A 300 1.56 4.94 -26.59
N LEU A 301 2.88 5.01 -26.38
CA LEU A 301 3.71 6.12 -26.82
C LEU A 301 4.38 5.91 -28.18
N GLY A 302 4.21 4.74 -28.80
CA GLY A 302 4.89 4.41 -30.05
C GLY A 302 6.43 4.45 -29.94
N LEU A 303 7.00 4.07 -28.79
CA LEU A 303 8.45 4.05 -28.62
C LEU A 303 9.09 2.94 -29.46
N GLU A 304 10.20 3.24 -30.13
CA GLU A 304 10.99 2.25 -30.89
C GLU A 304 11.83 1.34 -29.97
N ILE A 305 11.15 0.53 -29.15
CA ILE A 305 11.73 -0.39 -28.16
C ILE A 305 11.02 -1.74 -28.28
N THR A 306 11.77 -2.85 -28.33
CA THR A 306 11.22 -4.20 -28.22
C THR A 306 11.35 -4.71 -26.79
N ILE A 307 10.45 -5.57 -26.32
CA ILE A 307 10.51 -6.11 -24.93
C ILE A 307 11.84 -6.80 -24.64
N ASP A 308 12.38 -7.59 -25.59
CA ASP A 308 13.70 -8.24 -25.43
C ASP A 308 14.86 -7.27 -25.14
N GLN A 309 14.74 -5.99 -25.52
CA GLN A 309 15.77 -4.98 -25.27
C GLN A 309 15.75 -4.45 -23.84
N ILE A 310 14.63 -4.63 -23.13
CA ILE A 310 14.43 -4.13 -21.77
C ILE A 310 14.18 -5.27 -20.78
N ASP A 311 14.36 -6.53 -21.19
CA ASP A 311 14.09 -7.70 -20.34
C ASP A 311 15.23 -7.98 -19.32
N ASP A 312 16.39 -7.31 -19.45
CA ASP A 312 17.47 -7.39 -18.47
C ASP A 312 17.18 -6.50 -17.25
N PHE A 313 16.33 -7.00 -16.35
CA PHE A 313 16.09 -6.37 -15.04
C PHE A 313 15.89 -7.40 -13.93
N ASN A 314 16.24 -7.01 -12.71
CA ASN A 314 16.00 -7.80 -11.50
C ASN A 314 15.18 -6.99 -10.51
N LEU A 315 14.03 -7.52 -10.09
CA LEU A 315 13.12 -6.87 -9.17
C LEU A 315 13.24 -7.49 -7.77
N TYR A 316 13.44 -6.64 -6.77
CA TYR A 316 13.57 -7.03 -5.36
C TYR A 316 12.60 -6.25 -4.50
N ASP A 317 12.13 -6.86 -3.42
CA ASP A 317 11.28 -6.21 -2.43
C ASP A 317 11.79 -6.47 -1.00
N HIS A 318 10.95 -6.20 -0.01
CA HIS A 318 11.27 -6.40 1.40
C HIS A 318 11.62 -7.86 1.76
N THR A 319 11.14 -8.86 0.99
CA THR A 319 11.47 -10.27 1.21
C THR A 319 12.94 -10.56 0.86
N ASN A 320 13.53 -9.80 -0.05
CA ASN A 320 14.93 -9.93 -0.47
C ASN A 320 15.84 -8.88 0.18
N LEU A 321 15.39 -8.22 1.26
CA LEU A 321 16.12 -7.09 1.85
C LEU A 321 17.55 -7.44 2.29
N GLU A 322 17.78 -8.66 2.78
CA GLU A 322 19.12 -9.14 3.17
C GLU A 322 20.08 -9.14 1.97
N TYR A 323 19.64 -9.67 0.82
CA TYR A 323 20.42 -9.65 -0.42
C TYR A 323 20.69 -8.22 -0.91
N VAL A 324 19.69 -7.34 -0.84
CA VAL A 324 19.84 -5.93 -1.23
C VAL A 324 20.88 -5.24 -0.35
N GLU A 325 20.82 -5.42 0.97
CA GLU A 325 21.79 -4.82 1.90
C GLU A 325 23.21 -5.34 1.72
N GLU A 326 23.39 -6.64 1.48
CA GLU A 326 24.69 -7.25 1.20
C GLU A 326 25.29 -6.71 -0.11
N THR A 327 24.45 -6.58 -1.15
CA THR A 327 24.85 -6.01 -2.43
C THR A 327 25.29 -4.55 -2.29
N LEU A 328 24.50 -3.74 -1.58
CA LEU A 328 24.83 -2.33 -1.32
C LEU A 328 26.12 -2.20 -0.50
N THR A 329 26.32 -3.07 0.49
CA THR A 329 27.51 -3.03 1.36
C THR A 329 28.79 -3.43 0.63
N SER A 330 28.69 -4.38 -0.30
CA SER A 330 29.84 -4.87 -1.08
C SER A 330 30.23 -3.97 -2.26
N SER A 331 29.27 -3.23 -2.82
CA SER A 331 29.45 -2.53 -4.11
C SER A 331 29.54 -1.01 -4.00
N MET A 332 29.23 -0.41 -2.84
CA MET A 332 29.10 1.05 -2.70
C MET A 332 29.95 1.63 -1.57
N ASP A 333 30.33 2.90 -1.69
CA ASP A 333 30.98 3.64 -0.61
C ASP A 333 30.03 3.91 0.57
N LYS A 334 30.57 4.38 1.70
CA LYS A 334 29.78 4.63 2.91
C LYS A 334 28.67 5.66 2.70
N ALA A 335 28.91 6.71 1.92
CA ALA A 335 27.95 7.79 1.71
C ALA A 335 26.76 7.32 0.86
N LEU A 336 27.03 6.59 -0.23
CA LEU A 336 26.01 5.97 -1.08
C LEU A 336 25.26 4.86 -0.35
N ARG A 337 25.96 4.03 0.41
CA ARG A 337 25.30 3.02 1.27
C ARG A 337 24.33 3.68 2.23
N THR A 338 24.74 4.73 2.95
CA THR A 338 23.84 5.48 3.84
C THR A 338 22.69 6.12 3.08
N PHE A 339 22.91 6.62 1.87
CA PHE A 339 21.84 7.14 1.02
C PHE A 339 20.79 6.07 0.67
N TYR A 340 21.19 4.91 0.14
CA TYR A 340 20.25 3.82 -0.18
C TYR A 340 19.56 3.26 1.06
N GLN A 341 20.26 3.15 2.19
CA GLN A 341 19.63 2.77 3.46
C GLN A 341 18.55 3.77 3.90
N ASN A 342 18.77 5.07 3.68
CA ASN A 342 17.73 6.09 3.90
C ASN A 342 16.56 5.98 2.91
N LEU A 343 16.81 5.62 1.64
CA LEU A 343 15.74 5.37 0.68
C LEU A 343 14.86 4.19 1.11
N ILE A 344 15.48 3.08 1.50
CA ILE A 344 14.78 1.89 2.02
C ILE A 344 13.97 2.27 3.27
N ALA A 345 14.59 2.94 4.25
CA ALA A 345 13.93 3.35 5.49
C ALA A 345 12.72 4.29 5.28
N ARG A 346 12.69 5.02 4.15
CA ARG A 346 11.62 5.97 3.77
C ARG A 346 10.67 5.41 2.70
N ASN A 347 10.73 4.11 2.45
CA ASN A 347 9.89 3.38 1.49
C ASN A 347 9.93 3.96 0.06
N HIS A 348 11.10 4.38 -0.42
CA HIS A 348 11.31 4.75 -1.81
C HIS A 348 11.64 3.52 -2.67
N SER A 349 11.06 3.44 -3.87
CA SER A 349 11.53 2.55 -4.92
C SER A 349 12.67 3.19 -5.71
N PHE A 350 13.66 2.41 -6.13
CA PHE A 350 14.86 2.93 -6.80
C PHE A 350 15.55 1.89 -7.68
N CYS A 351 16.32 2.37 -8.65
CA CYS A 351 17.34 1.59 -9.36
C CYS A 351 18.65 1.60 -8.56
N PHE A 352 19.35 0.47 -8.51
CA PHE A 352 20.73 0.37 -8.05
C PHE A 352 21.52 -0.52 -9.01
N LEU A 353 22.78 -0.18 -9.26
CA LEU A 353 23.68 -0.94 -10.17
C LEU A 353 23.18 -1.09 -11.62
N GLY A 354 22.25 -0.25 -12.09
CA GLY A 354 21.84 -0.14 -13.50
C GLY A 354 20.65 -1.02 -13.88
N ASN A 355 20.68 -2.31 -13.53
CA ASN A 355 19.64 -3.28 -13.89
C ASN A 355 18.94 -3.95 -12.69
N LYS A 356 19.20 -3.47 -11.46
CA LYS A 356 18.55 -3.97 -10.24
C LYS A 356 17.61 -2.91 -9.69
N PHE A 357 16.40 -3.31 -9.35
CA PHE A 357 15.35 -2.43 -8.89
C PHE A 357 14.84 -2.90 -7.54
N TYR A 358 14.74 -1.97 -6.59
CA TYR A 358 14.04 -2.19 -5.34
C TYR A 358 12.64 -1.58 -5.45
N CYS A 359 11.62 -2.43 -5.38
CA CYS A 359 10.23 -2.04 -5.29
C CYS A 359 9.78 -2.11 -3.84
N SER A 360 9.45 -0.94 -3.29
CA SER A 360 8.89 -0.83 -1.94
C SER A 360 7.56 -1.56 -1.81
N SER A 361 6.64 -1.33 -2.77
CA SER A 361 5.41 -2.12 -2.92
C SER A 361 4.92 -2.17 -4.36
N TYR A 362 4.20 -3.23 -4.71
CA TYR A 362 3.72 -3.54 -6.05
C TYR A 362 2.42 -2.80 -6.43
N SER A 363 2.26 -1.56 -5.97
CA SER A 363 1.14 -0.74 -6.43
C SER A 363 1.27 -0.38 -7.90
N MET A 364 0.14 -0.24 -8.62
CA MET A 364 0.14 0.22 -10.02
C MET A 364 0.96 1.49 -10.20
N ASN A 365 0.78 2.46 -9.29
CA ASN A 365 1.53 3.71 -9.28
C ASN A 365 3.03 3.53 -9.05
N ARG A 366 3.47 2.57 -8.22
CA ARG A 366 4.90 2.32 -7.94
C ARG A 366 5.56 1.47 -9.01
N ILE A 367 4.88 0.45 -9.52
CA ILE A 367 5.37 -0.38 -10.61
C ILE A 367 5.51 0.48 -11.87
N SER A 368 4.49 1.28 -12.23
CA SER A 368 4.58 2.20 -13.38
C SER A 368 5.65 3.26 -13.19
N TYR A 369 5.87 3.72 -11.96
CA TYR A 369 6.95 4.65 -11.64
C TYR A 369 8.33 4.00 -11.84
N LEU A 370 8.52 2.76 -11.38
CA LEU A 370 9.75 1.99 -11.62
C LEU A 370 9.95 1.63 -13.09
N ALA A 371 8.89 1.26 -13.82
CA ALA A 371 8.94 1.06 -15.26
C ALA A 371 9.47 2.32 -15.96
N GLY A 372 9.06 3.49 -15.49
CA GLY A 372 9.59 4.74 -16.01
C GLY A 372 11.07 5.00 -15.70
N ILE A 373 11.54 4.60 -14.51
CA ILE A 373 12.98 4.59 -14.21
C ILE A 373 13.70 3.61 -15.14
N HIS A 374 13.20 2.39 -15.29
CA HIS A 374 13.81 1.36 -16.14
C HIS A 374 13.97 1.82 -17.60
N LEU A 375 12.90 2.35 -18.20
CA LEU A 375 12.94 2.92 -19.54
C LEU A 375 13.93 4.09 -19.63
N SER A 376 14.05 4.93 -18.59
CA SER A 376 15.05 6.00 -18.59
C SER A 376 16.49 5.48 -18.60
N HIS A 377 16.79 4.41 -17.85
CA HIS A 377 18.11 3.77 -17.85
C HIS A 377 18.43 3.12 -19.19
N PHE A 378 17.46 2.49 -19.86
CA PHE A 378 17.61 2.02 -21.23
C PHE A 378 18.06 3.15 -22.18
N TYR A 379 17.44 4.34 -22.09
CA TYR A 379 17.85 5.48 -22.92
C TYR A 379 19.20 6.08 -22.51
N PHE A 380 19.59 6.03 -21.24
CA PHE A 380 20.94 6.40 -20.80
C PHE A 380 21.98 5.48 -21.45
N GLU A 381 21.77 4.17 -21.41
CA GLU A 381 22.67 3.19 -22.02
C GLU A 381 22.77 3.34 -23.54
N LYS A 382 21.63 3.53 -24.23
CA LYS A 382 21.59 3.81 -25.67
C LYS A 382 22.41 5.06 -26.05
N LYS A 383 22.60 5.99 -25.11
CA LYS A 383 23.43 7.20 -25.26
C LYS A 383 24.86 7.07 -24.72
N ASN A 384 25.27 5.90 -24.24
CA ASN A 384 26.54 5.70 -23.55
C ASN A 384 26.69 6.56 -22.28
N LEU A 385 25.59 6.90 -21.62
CA LEU A 385 25.57 7.59 -20.32
C LEU A 385 25.56 6.55 -19.21
N ASN A 386 26.63 6.52 -18.41
CA ASN A 386 26.75 5.60 -17.30
C ASN A 386 26.16 6.20 -16.02
N SER A 387 24.98 5.72 -15.59
CA SER A 387 24.29 6.19 -14.38
C SER A 387 25.09 5.96 -13.09
N LEU A 388 25.84 4.85 -13.00
CA LEU A 388 26.73 4.58 -11.87
C LEU A 388 27.82 5.65 -11.73
N SER A 389 28.35 6.13 -12.85
CA SER A 389 29.35 7.20 -12.83
C SER A 389 28.77 8.50 -12.23
N ALA A 390 27.53 8.87 -12.58
CA ALA A 390 26.85 10.03 -12.02
C ALA A 390 26.51 9.89 -10.53
N LEU A 391 26.20 8.66 -10.07
CA LEU A 391 25.96 8.37 -8.65
C LEU A 391 27.21 8.57 -7.79
N THR A 392 28.36 8.11 -8.29
CA THR A 392 29.67 8.15 -7.61
C THR A 392 30.48 9.41 -7.91
N ASP A 393 29.98 10.31 -8.78
CA ASP A 393 30.68 11.53 -9.13
C ASP A 393 30.89 12.42 -7.90
N SER A 394 32.09 12.98 -7.79
CA SER A 394 32.44 14.06 -6.88
C SER A 394 31.52 15.28 -7.00
N LYS A 395 30.98 15.54 -8.20
CA LYS A 395 30.10 16.69 -8.48
C LYS A 395 28.66 16.36 -8.12
N THR A 396 28.11 17.09 -7.15
CA THR A 396 26.69 17.01 -6.77
C THR A 396 25.73 17.26 -7.93
N ALA A 397 26.15 18.05 -8.94
CA ALA A 397 25.34 18.35 -10.12
C ALA A 397 25.03 17.11 -10.96
N SER A 398 25.97 16.16 -11.11
CA SER A 398 25.76 14.92 -11.88
C SER A 398 24.73 14.03 -11.19
N PHE A 399 24.89 13.84 -9.87
CA PHE A 399 23.94 13.12 -9.02
C PHE A 399 22.54 13.76 -9.05
N PHE A 400 22.47 15.08 -8.93
CA PHE A 400 21.22 15.82 -9.01
C PHE A 400 20.53 15.63 -10.37
N THR A 401 21.27 15.77 -11.47
CA THR A 401 20.71 15.71 -12.82
C THR A 401 20.18 14.31 -13.15
N LEU A 402 20.89 13.25 -12.76
CA LEU A 402 20.41 11.87 -12.86
C LEU A 402 19.03 11.72 -12.21
N HIS A 403 18.89 12.13 -10.95
CA HIS A 403 17.65 11.96 -10.21
C HIS A 403 16.53 12.91 -10.64
N VAL A 404 16.83 14.05 -11.29
CA VAL A 404 15.81 14.84 -11.98
C VAL A 404 15.26 14.05 -13.16
N TRP A 405 16.12 13.45 -14.01
CA TRP A 405 15.66 12.67 -15.16
C TRP A 405 14.85 11.44 -14.75
N GLU A 406 15.34 10.68 -13.76
CA GLU A 406 14.55 9.59 -13.19
C GLU A 406 13.18 10.09 -12.70
N GLY A 407 13.14 11.21 -11.98
CA GLY A 407 11.88 11.81 -11.51
C GLY A 407 10.94 12.25 -12.64
N VAL A 408 11.47 12.83 -13.72
CA VAL A 408 10.67 13.25 -14.90
C VAL A 408 9.97 12.05 -15.52
N PHE A 409 10.75 11.02 -15.90
CA PHE A 409 10.22 9.89 -16.64
C PHE A 409 9.37 8.99 -15.75
N ALA A 410 9.81 8.72 -14.52
CA ALA A 410 9.04 7.93 -13.58
C ALA A 410 7.65 8.55 -13.30
N TYR A 411 7.57 9.88 -13.17
CA TYR A 411 6.29 10.55 -13.00
C TYR A 411 5.46 10.53 -14.29
N PHE A 412 6.03 10.94 -15.42
CA PHE A 412 5.36 10.99 -16.72
C PHE A 412 4.75 9.64 -17.12
N PHE A 413 5.52 8.55 -17.07
CA PHE A 413 5.03 7.24 -17.46
C PHE A 413 3.97 6.71 -16.49
N SER A 414 4.12 6.99 -15.20
CA SER A 414 3.08 6.63 -14.23
C SER A 414 1.75 7.38 -14.44
N LYS A 415 1.81 8.58 -15.03
CA LYS A 415 0.65 9.40 -15.43
C LYS A 415 -0.08 8.86 -16.65
N ILE A 416 0.60 8.13 -17.53
CA ILE A 416 -0.03 7.44 -18.66
C ILE A 416 -0.94 6.33 -18.16
N ILE A 417 -0.46 5.56 -17.17
CA ILE A 417 -1.23 4.50 -16.55
C ILE A 417 -2.31 5.06 -15.61
N ASN A 418 -2.01 6.12 -14.87
CA ASN A 418 -2.95 6.83 -14.00
C ASN A 418 -2.98 8.34 -14.31
N PRO A 419 -3.87 8.80 -15.21
CA PRO A 419 -4.01 10.22 -15.58
C PRO A 419 -4.32 11.16 -14.40
N HIS A 420 -4.96 10.65 -13.35
CA HIS A 420 -5.41 11.42 -12.20
C HIS A 420 -4.33 11.63 -11.13
N ARG A 421 -3.20 10.91 -11.21
CA ARG A 421 -2.07 11.06 -10.29
C ARG A 421 -1.71 12.53 -10.07
N LYS A 422 -1.35 12.93 -8.85
CA LYS A 422 -1.01 14.34 -8.54
C LYS A 422 0.41 14.46 -8.01
N CYS A 423 1.07 15.57 -8.30
CA CYS A 423 2.32 15.98 -7.65
C CYS A 423 2.14 17.36 -7.05
N GLU A 424 3.07 17.79 -6.20
CA GLU A 424 3.14 19.19 -5.78
C GLU A 424 3.53 20.09 -6.96
N LEU A 425 2.92 21.27 -7.03
CA LEU A 425 3.17 22.29 -8.05
C LEU A 425 3.80 23.54 -7.41
N TYR A 426 4.17 24.50 -8.24
CA TYR A 426 4.82 25.75 -7.83
C TYR A 426 4.10 26.46 -6.66
N LEU A 427 2.76 26.54 -6.72
CA LEU A 427 1.97 27.19 -5.67
C LEU A 427 1.98 26.44 -4.34
N ASP A 428 2.08 25.12 -4.34
CA ASP A 428 2.16 24.31 -3.12
C ASP A 428 3.47 24.58 -2.38
N PHE A 429 4.59 24.60 -3.11
CA PHE A 429 5.91 24.94 -2.55
C PHE A 429 5.95 26.36 -2.00
N LYS A 430 5.27 27.30 -2.67
CA LYS A 430 5.14 28.67 -2.20
C LYS A 430 4.33 28.76 -0.90
N LYS A 431 3.31 27.91 -0.74
CA LYS A 431 2.45 27.86 0.45
C LYS A 431 3.15 27.22 1.65
N SER A 432 3.92 26.15 1.46
CA SER A 432 4.62 25.46 2.56
C SER A 432 5.85 26.21 3.08
N ASN A 433 6.57 26.93 2.21
CA ASN A 433 7.65 27.86 2.56
C ASN A 433 8.81 27.26 3.41
N THR A 434 9.11 25.96 3.25
CA THR A 434 10.25 25.34 3.95
C THR A 434 11.59 25.70 3.28
N PRO A 435 12.76 25.50 3.94
CA PRO A 435 14.06 25.71 3.30
C PRO A 435 14.25 24.91 2.01
N LYS A 436 13.70 23.70 1.90
CA LYS A 436 13.76 22.87 0.69
C LYS A 436 12.92 23.46 -0.43
N ASP A 437 11.73 23.97 -0.10
CA ASP A 437 10.82 24.57 -1.08
C ASP A 437 11.40 25.85 -1.69
N LYS A 438 12.17 26.63 -0.92
CA LYS A 438 12.89 27.79 -1.45
C LYS A 438 13.94 27.40 -2.50
N ILE A 439 14.62 26.27 -2.31
CA ILE A 439 15.57 25.74 -3.30
C ILE A 439 14.81 25.30 -4.55
N LEU A 440 13.70 24.57 -4.39
CA LEU A 440 12.84 24.14 -5.50
C LEU A 440 12.33 25.33 -6.33
N LEU A 441 11.84 26.38 -5.69
CA LEU A 441 11.34 27.57 -6.38
C LEU A 441 12.43 28.27 -7.22
N ASN A 442 13.69 28.24 -6.78
CA ASN A 442 14.82 28.78 -7.55
C ASN A 442 15.13 27.97 -8.82
N LEU A 443 14.93 26.65 -8.79
CA LEU A 443 15.23 25.76 -9.92
C LEU A 443 14.39 26.04 -11.17
N PHE A 444 13.23 26.68 -11.04
CA PHE A 444 12.41 27.10 -12.19
C PHE A 444 13.11 28.14 -13.08
N THR A 445 14.02 28.94 -12.52
CA THR A 445 14.67 30.06 -13.24
C THR A 445 16.19 29.98 -13.25
N ALA A 446 16.79 29.08 -12.46
CA ALA A 446 18.25 28.95 -12.35
C ALA A 446 18.91 28.68 -13.71
N LYS A 447 20.04 29.34 -13.98
CA LYS A 447 20.86 29.11 -15.19
C LYS A 447 22.15 28.34 -14.89
N THR A 448 22.58 28.33 -13.65
CA THR A 448 23.75 27.57 -13.16
C THR A 448 23.33 26.73 -11.96
N PHE A 449 24.12 25.70 -11.64
CA PHE A 449 23.84 24.83 -10.50
C PHE A 449 23.71 25.64 -9.20
N PRO A 450 22.64 25.48 -8.41
CA PRO A 450 22.44 26.29 -7.20
C PRO A 450 23.47 25.96 -6.11
N LYS A 451 24.23 26.97 -5.65
CA LYS A 451 25.15 26.84 -4.51
C LYS A 451 24.51 26.30 -3.24
N SER A 452 23.20 26.49 -3.06
CA SER A 452 22.46 25.95 -1.92
C SER A 452 22.39 24.42 -1.86
N LEU A 453 22.70 23.75 -2.98
CA LEU A 453 22.77 22.30 -3.11
C LEU A 453 24.22 21.77 -3.08
N GLU A 454 25.23 22.64 -3.18
CA GLU A 454 26.63 22.25 -3.00
C GLU A 454 26.87 21.81 -1.55
N ASP A 455 27.70 20.77 -1.38
CA ASP A 455 28.09 20.21 -0.08
C ASP A 455 26.94 19.77 0.85
N ARG A 456 25.75 19.50 0.30
CA ARG A 456 24.62 18.94 1.04
C ARG A 456 24.64 17.42 1.02
N ASP A 457 23.97 16.80 1.99
CA ASP A 457 23.83 15.35 2.03
C ASP A 457 23.03 14.84 0.81
N LYS A 458 23.39 13.63 0.33
CA LYS A 458 22.77 13.04 -0.87
C LYS A 458 21.25 12.87 -0.75
N MET A 459 20.73 12.64 0.46
CA MET A 459 19.28 12.48 0.66
C MET A 459 18.52 13.80 0.39
N LEU A 460 19.02 14.93 0.90
CA LEU A 460 18.43 16.24 0.62
C LEU A 460 18.47 16.56 -0.88
N VAL A 461 19.61 16.32 -1.53
CA VAL A 461 19.78 16.59 -2.97
C VAL A 461 18.80 15.75 -3.79
N PHE A 462 18.65 14.46 -3.45
CA PHE A 462 17.68 13.56 -4.08
C PHE A 462 16.23 14.04 -3.89
N GLU A 463 15.82 14.42 -2.68
CA GLU A 463 14.45 14.90 -2.43
C GLU A 463 14.08 16.13 -3.26
N VAL A 464 15.03 17.08 -3.41
CA VAL A 464 14.85 18.27 -4.25
C VAL A 464 14.81 17.87 -5.72
N ALA A 465 15.75 17.03 -6.19
CA ALA A 465 15.79 16.55 -7.57
C ALA A 465 14.50 15.84 -7.97
N ASN A 466 14.04 14.92 -7.14
CA ASN A 466 12.86 14.09 -7.39
C ASN A 466 11.57 14.93 -7.47
N ARG A 467 11.33 15.83 -6.50
CA ARG A 467 10.16 16.72 -6.52
C ARG A 467 10.17 17.66 -7.73
N PHE A 468 11.35 18.16 -8.11
CA PHE A 468 11.48 18.99 -9.31
C PHE A 468 11.22 18.19 -10.60
N GLY A 469 11.74 16.97 -10.68
CA GLY A 469 11.48 16.04 -11.77
C GLY A 469 10.00 15.75 -11.95
N HIS A 470 9.24 15.52 -10.88
CA HIS A 470 7.78 15.29 -10.95
C HIS A 470 7.04 16.46 -11.59
N VAL A 471 7.39 17.70 -11.25
CA VAL A 471 6.76 18.90 -11.84
C VAL A 471 7.02 18.97 -13.35
N LEU A 472 8.25 18.68 -13.77
CA LEU A 472 8.59 18.66 -15.19
C LEU A 472 7.89 17.50 -15.92
N GLY A 473 7.76 16.34 -15.28
CA GLY A 473 6.99 15.20 -15.79
C GLY A 473 5.50 15.53 -15.97
N GLU A 474 4.88 16.25 -15.03
CA GLU A 474 3.48 16.71 -15.14
C GLU A 474 3.29 17.61 -16.36
N TYR A 475 4.16 18.61 -16.56
CA TYR A 475 4.03 19.52 -17.70
C TYR A 475 4.40 18.88 -19.03
N LEU A 476 5.33 17.91 -19.04
CA LEU A 476 5.60 17.08 -20.20
C LEU A 476 4.35 16.28 -20.59
N TYR A 477 3.70 15.62 -19.61
CA TYR A 477 2.48 14.85 -19.81
C TYR A 477 1.35 15.71 -20.38
N GLN A 478 1.07 16.87 -19.78
CA GLN A 478 0.01 17.77 -20.24
C GLN A 478 0.20 18.17 -21.71
N LYS A 479 1.44 18.51 -22.10
CA LYS A 479 1.74 18.94 -23.48
C LYS A 479 1.55 17.82 -24.51
N GLU A 480 1.89 16.61 -24.14
CA GLU A 480 1.83 15.44 -25.03
C GLU A 480 0.38 14.99 -25.24
N ILE A 481 -0.42 14.98 -24.16
CA ILE A 481 -1.85 14.66 -24.22
C ILE A 481 -2.64 15.75 -24.95
N ASP A 482 -2.37 17.05 -24.69
CA ASP A 482 -3.09 18.15 -25.34
C ASP A 482 -2.83 18.22 -26.86
N LYS A 483 -1.64 17.80 -27.31
CA LYS A 483 -1.24 17.82 -28.73
C LYS A 483 -1.52 16.52 -29.47
N ASN A 484 -1.76 15.42 -28.74
CA ASN A 484 -1.86 14.07 -29.28
C ASN A 484 -0.67 13.71 -30.20
N ASP A 485 0.54 14.15 -29.80
CA ASP A 485 1.80 13.97 -30.52
C ASP A 485 2.94 13.78 -29.51
N SER A 486 3.78 12.76 -29.74
CA SER A 486 4.90 12.40 -28.86
C SER A 486 6.23 13.09 -29.18
N SER A 487 6.21 14.13 -30.00
CA SER A 487 7.39 14.87 -30.45
C SER A 487 8.25 15.43 -29.32
N LEU A 488 7.65 16.01 -28.26
CA LEU A 488 8.42 16.62 -27.18
C LEU A 488 9.06 15.57 -26.26
N LEU A 489 8.40 14.44 -26.04
CA LEU A 489 8.99 13.29 -25.34
C LEU A 489 10.20 12.75 -26.11
N HIS A 490 10.07 12.51 -27.41
CA HIS A 490 11.18 12.04 -28.24
C HIS A 490 12.36 13.01 -28.23
N ASP A 491 12.08 14.32 -28.35
CA ASP A 491 13.11 15.35 -28.24
C ASP A 491 13.79 15.28 -26.87
N THR A 492 13.03 15.22 -25.77
CA THR A 492 13.58 15.16 -24.40
C THR A 492 14.49 13.93 -24.21
N LEU A 493 14.06 12.75 -24.68
CA LEU A 493 14.86 11.52 -24.66
C LEU A 493 16.12 11.64 -25.54
N SER A 494 16.05 12.41 -26.62
CA SER A 494 17.16 12.65 -27.55
C SER A 494 18.27 13.54 -26.97
N PHE A 495 17.99 14.35 -25.93
CA PHE A 495 18.93 15.32 -25.34
C PHE A 495 19.36 15.00 -23.89
N LEU A 496 19.16 13.76 -23.43
CA LEU A 496 19.59 13.36 -22.08
C LEU A 496 21.10 13.57 -21.86
N SER A 497 21.43 14.12 -20.70
CA SER A 497 22.80 14.24 -20.19
C SER A 497 22.78 14.36 -18.67
N PHE A 498 23.93 14.16 -18.02
CA PHE A 498 24.10 14.42 -16.58
C PHE A 498 24.68 15.81 -16.29
N ASN A 499 24.60 16.74 -17.25
CA ASN A 499 25.02 18.12 -17.08
C ASN A 499 23.81 19.02 -16.73
N PHE A 500 23.98 19.86 -15.71
CA PHE A 500 22.92 20.75 -15.25
C PHE A 500 22.51 21.81 -16.30
N GLU A 501 23.44 22.32 -17.11
CA GLU A 501 23.14 23.32 -18.14
C GLU A 501 22.22 22.75 -19.23
N ASP A 502 22.49 21.52 -19.69
CA ASP A 502 21.62 20.82 -20.64
C ASP A 502 20.23 20.56 -20.06
N LEU A 503 20.16 20.18 -18.78
CA LEU A 503 18.89 20.05 -18.05
C LEU A 503 18.10 21.37 -18.06
N THR A 504 18.76 22.52 -17.88
CA THR A 504 18.06 23.82 -17.92
C THR A 504 17.46 24.14 -19.29
N ASN A 505 18.11 23.72 -20.38
CA ASN A 505 17.58 23.89 -21.73
C ASN A 505 16.29 23.07 -21.93
N GLN A 506 16.29 21.82 -21.47
CA GLN A 506 15.11 20.95 -21.55
C GLN A 506 13.98 21.44 -20.63
N ARG A 507 14.31 21.88 -19.41
CA ARG A 507 13.34 22.53 -18.51
C ARG A 507 12.63 23.70 -19.21
N ASP A 508 13.40 24.60 -19.83
CA ASP A 508 12.85 25.79 -20.48
C ASP A 508 11.92 25.41 -21.66
N LEU A 509 12.22 24.32 -22.38
CA LEU A 509 11.36 23.77 -23.43
C LEU A 509 10.06 23.18 -22.86
N ILE A 510 10.15 22.37 -21.80
CA ILE A 510 9.00 21.76 -21.12
C ILE A 510 8.07 22.84 -20.53
N LEU A 511 8.62 23.90 -19.93
CA LEU A 511 7.83 24.98 -19.33
C LEU A 511 7.39 26.08 -20.32
N LYS A 512 7.85 26.02 -21.57
CA LYS A 512 7.50 27.02 -22.59
C LYS A 512 5.97 27.12 -22.76
N ASP A 513 5.43 28.34 -22.76
CA ASP A 513 4.01 28.64 -22.95
C ASP A 513 3.07 28.10 -21.84
N VAL A 514 3.62 27.74 -20.67
CA VAL A 514 2.85 27.28 -19.48
C VAL A 514 2.90 28.34 -18.37
N ASP A 515 1.75 28.78 -17.84
CA ASP A 515 1.67 29.67 -16.66
C ASP A 515 1.78 28.87 -15.35
N TYR A 516 2.93 28.20 -15.17
CA TYR A 516 3.17 27.30 -14.03
C TYR A 516 3.11 28.01 -12.67
N GLN A 517 3.24 29.34 -12.62
CA GLN A 517 3.20 30.12 -11.39
C GLN A 517 1.77 30.34 -10.86
N ARG A 518 0.76 30.21 -11.73
CA ARG A 518 -0.66 30.36 -11.38
C ARG A 518 -1.44 29.06 -11.44
N HIS A 519 -0.88 28.02 -12.04
CA HIS A 519 -1.51 26.72 -12.14
C HIS A 519 -1.74 26.11 -10.73
N GLN A 520 -3.00 25.82 -10.44
CA GLN A 520 -3.44 25.10 -9.24
C GLN A 520 -3.78 23.66 -9.60
N LYS A 521 -3.51 22.72 -8.70
CA LYS A 521 -3.99 21.35 -8.85
C LYS A 521 -5.53 21.37 -8.94
N ARG A 522 -6.08 20.55 -9.84
CA ARG A 522 -7.53 20.32 -9.86
C ARG A 522 -7.92 19.53 -8.60
N TYR A 523 -8.68 20.16 -7.72
CA TYR A 523 -9.40 19.50 -6.64
C TYR A 523 -10.77 19.16 -7.23
N PHE A 524 -10.90 17.93 -7.70
CA PHE A 524 -12.19 17.26 -7.76
C PHE A 524 -12.16 16.28 -6.60
#